data_AF-A0A4Q2XFG7-F1
#
_entry.id   AF-A0A4Q2XFG7-F1
#
_cell.length_a   1.000
_cell.length_b   1.000
_cell.length_c   1.000
_cell.angle_alpha   90.00
_cell.angle_beta   90.00
_cell.angle_gamma   90.00
#
_symmetry.space_group_name_H-M   'P 1'
#
loop_
_entity.id
_entity.type
_entity.pdbx_description
1 polymer ?
#
loop_
_entity_poly.entity_id
_entity_poly.type
_entity_poly.pdbx_seq_one_letter_code
_entity_poly.pdbx_strand_id
1 'polypeptide(L)'
;MSHLFKEYAPHAGDIQNRSTGTLVSMDAGAATPFSLQTLEDRGILFVAPGDAVYGGMLVGENPRVGDLPVNPVKEKHLDNMRSSGKDKTSKLTPALRFSLERAIEYIDADELVEATPLNIRLRKRILDANARKRAAKGPNVEDRSNRG
;
A
#
# COMPACT_ATOMS: atom_id res chain seq x y z
N MET A 1 18.13 -2.14 -22.78
CA MET A 1 19.21 -2.71 -21.95
C MET A 1 18.91 -4.20 -21.85
N SER A 2 19.88 -5.09 -22.08
CA SER A 2 19.69 -6.54 -22.03
C SER A 2 20.66 -7.16 -21.03
N HIS A 3 20.18 -8.10 -20.22
CA HIS A 3 20.96 -8.77 -19.20
C HIS A 3 20.80 -10.28 -19.42
N LEU A 4 21.90 -11.02 -19.38
CA LEU A 4 21.89 -12.48 -19.39
C LEU A 4 22.54 -12.96 -18.10
N PHE A 5 22.00 -14.04 -17.53
CA PHE A 5 22.62 -14.69 -16.39
C PHE A 5 24.08 -15.05 -16.72
N LYS A 6 25.00 -14.66 -15.84
CA LYS A 6 26.44 -14.92 -16.00
C LYS A 6 26.84 -16.21 -15.29
N GLU A 7 26.77 -16.20 -13.95
CA GLU A 7 27.17 -17.31 -13.08
C GLU A 7 26.63 -17.11 -11.66
N TYR A 8 26.68 -18.16 -10.85
CA TYR A 8 26.48 -18.04 -9.41
C TYR A 8 27.78 -17.57 -8.75
N ALA A 9 27.67 -16.71 -7.74
CA ALA A 9 28.79 -16.16 -6.98
C ALA A 9 28.50 -16.25 -5.47
N PRO A 10 29.52 -16.08 -4.59
CA PRO A 10 29.30 -15.96 -3.16
C PRO A 10 28.25 -14.90 -2.81
N HIS A 11 27.49 -15.12 -1.73
CA HIS A 11 26.43 -14.24 -1.29
C HIS A 11 26.95 -12.80 -1.09
N ALA A 12 26.32 -11.83 -1.77
CA ALA A 12 26.75 -10.44 -1.77
C ALA A 12 26.21 -9.61 -0.58
N GLY A 13 25.54 -10.26 0.37
CA GLY A 13 24.85 -9.61 1.48
C GLY A 13 23.36 -9.40 1.21
N ASP A 14 22.67 -8.85 2.20
CA ASP A 14 21.21 -8.68 2.14
C ASP A 14 20.83 -7.55 1.19
N ILE A 15 19.97 -7.86 0.23
CA ILE A 15 19.38 -6.86 -0.67
C ILE A 15 18.14 -6.29 0.03
N GLN A 16 18.20 -5.02 0.43
CA GLN A 16 17.03 -4.34 0.96
C GLN A 16 16.07 -3.95 -0.17
N ASN A 17 14.82 -4.41 -0.08
CA ASN A 17 13.86 -4.20 -1.15
C ASN A 17 13.31 -2.77 -1.16
N ARG A 18 12.79 -2.29 -0.02
CA ARG A 18 12.40 -0.90 0.19
C ARG A 18 12.62 -0.45 1.62
N SER A 19 12.84 0.86 1.81
CA SER A 19 12.90 1.53 3.11
C SER A 19 11.59 2.22 3.51
N THR A 20 10.62 2.26 2.60
CA THR A 20 9.31 2.91 2.77
C THR A 20 8.24 1.93 3.24
N GLY A 21 7.22 2.45 3.90
CA GLY A 21 6.01 1.72 4.23
C GLY A 21 4.95 1.84 3.14
N THR A 22 3.75 1.32 3.42
CA THR A 22 2.64 1.37 2.45
C THR A 22 1.38 2.00 3.04
N LEU A 23 0.63 2.74 2.23
CA LEU A 23 -0.73 3.17 2.56
C LEU A 23 -1.68 2.05 2.19
N VAL A 24 -2.36 1.46 3.17
CA VAL A 24 -3.21 0.28 2.96
C VAL A 24 -4.68 0.65 3.17
N SER A 25 -5.51 0.41 2.16
CA SER A 25 -6.95 0.69 2.26
C SER A 25 -7.59 -0.16 3.35
N MET A 26 -8.45 0.45 4.15
CA MET A 26 -9.30 -0.22 5.14
C MET A 26 -10.66 -0.61 4.55
N ASP A 27 -11.10 0.10 3.52
CA ASP A 27 -12.47 0.05 3.01
C ASP A 27 -12.49 -0.26 1.51
N ALA A 28 -13.67 -0.65 1.03
CA ALA A 28 -13.94 -0.91 -0.38
C ALA A 28 -14.90 0.14 -0.94
N GLY A 29 -14.69 0.52 -2.21
CA GLY A 29 -15.50 1.53 -2.89
C GLY A 29 -14.70 2.28 -3.96
N ALA A 30 -15.25 3.40 -4.44
CA ALA A 30 -14.55 4.28 -5.36
C ALA A 30 -13.73 5.31 -4.58
N ALA A 31 -12.47 5.52 -4.96
CA ALA A 31 -11.61 6.47 -4.27
C ALA A 31 -12.11 7.92 -4.47
N THR A 32 -12.34 8.68 -3.39
CA THR A 32 -12.91 10.03 -3.51
C THR A 32 -11.80 11.08 -3.61
N PRO A 33 -11.99 12.17 -4.39
CA PRO A 33 -11.01 13.27 -4.43
C PRO A 33 -10.72 13.85 -3.04
N PHE A 34 -11.74 13.95 -2.19
CA PHE A 34 -11.64 14.52 -0.85
C PHE A 34 -10.70 13.71 0.06
N SER A 35 -10.87 12.39 0.10
CA SER A 35 -9.96 11.53 0.87
C SER A 35 -8.57 11.53 0.27
N LEU A 36 -8.44 11.41 -1.06
CA LEU A 36 -7.13 11.35 -1.71
C LEU A 36 -6.31 12.63 -1.48
N GLN A 37 -6.96 13.80 -1.47
CA GLN A 37 -6.28 15.07 -1.17
C GLN A 37 -5.64 15.05 0.22
N THR A 38 -6.31 14.44 1.21
CA THR A 38 -5.77 14.31 2.57
C THR A 38 -4.69 13.23 2.68
N LEU A 39 -4.74 12.21 1.80
CA LEU A 39 -3.79 11.10 1.80
C LEU A 39 -2.50 11.42 1.05
N GLU A 40 -2.54 12.32 0.07
CA GLU A 40 -1.37 12.79 -0.67
C GLU A 40 -0.34 13.46 0.25
N ASP A 41 -0.79 14.19 1.28
CA ASP A 41 0.07 14.76 2.32
C ASP A 41 0.82 13.68 3.14
N ARG A 42 0.34 12.42 3.10
CA ARG A 42 0.92 11.29 3.82
C ARG A 42 1.80 10.41 2.95
N GLY A 43 1.86 10.64 1.63
CA GLY A 43 2.62 9.78 0.75
C GLY A 43 2.25 9.86 -0.73
N ILE A 44 2.92 9.04 -1.53
CA ILE A 44 2.71 9.01 -2.99
C ILE A 44 1.55 8.06 -3.29
N LEU A 45 0.51 8.56 -3.93
CA LEU A 45 -0.69 7.77 -4.24
C LEU A 45 -0.48 6.87 -5.46
N PHE A 46 -1.05 5.67 -5.41
CA PHE A 46 -1.07 4.69 -6.52
C PHE A 46 -2.43 4.67 -7.24
N VAL A 47 -3.44 5.29 -6.64
CA VAL A 47 -4.82 5.34 -7.12
C VAL A 47 -5.24 6.78 -7.41
N ALA A 48 -6.06 6.94 -8.45
CA ALA A 48 -6.68 8.20 -8.83
C ALA A 48 -8.13 8.27 -8.35
N PRO A 49 -8.75 9.47 -8.32
CA PRO A 49 -10.18 9.58 -8.02
C PRO A 49 -11.03 8.70 -8.95
N GLY A 50 -11.98 7.98 -8.38
CA GLY A 50 -12.85 7.04 -9.09
C GLY A 50 -12.28 5.61 -9.24
N ASP A 51 -10.98 5.40 -9.00
CA ASP A 51 -10.41 4.05 -9.01
C ASP A 51 -11.10 3.18 -7.95
N ALA A 52 -11.49 1.96 -8.35
CA ALA A 52 -12.10 0.99 -7.44
C ALA A 52 -11.03 0.39 -6.52
N VAL A 53 -11.24 0.52 -5.21
CA VAL A 53 -10.35 0.04 -4.15
C VAL A 53 -11.06 -0.95 -3.23
N TYR A 54 -10.28 -1.76 -2.53
CA TYR A 54 -10.79 -2.74 -1.57
C TYR A 54 -9.88 -2.85 -0.34
N GLY A 55 -10.43 -3.35 0.78
CA GLY A 55 -9.67 -3.51 2.02
C GLY A 55 -8.44 -4.39 1.85
N GLY A 56 -7.27 -3.91 2.28
CA GLY A 56 -5.98 -4.57 2.11
C GLY A 56 -5.25 -4.27 0.80
N MET A 57 -5.86 -3.53 -0.12
CA MET A 57 -5.18 -2.98 -1.31
C MET A 57 -4.20 -1.88 -0.91
N LEU A 58 -3.01 -1.85 -1.52
CA LEU A 58 -2.06 -0.75 -1.37
C LEU A 58 -2.50 0.39 -2.28
N VAL A 59 -2.75 1.55 -1.68
CA VAL A 59 -3.25 2.76 -2.35
C VAL A 59 -2.20 3.86 -2.44
N GLY A 60 -1.02 3.64 -1.87
CA GLY A 60 0.11 4.53 -1.96
C GLY A 60 1.32 4.05 -1.16
N GLU A 61 2.39 4.83 -1.25
CA GLU A 61 3.64 4.65 -0.52
C GLU A 61 3.68 5.59 0.69
N ASN A 62 4.03 5.06 1.86
CA ASN A 62 4.31 5.87 3.05
C ASN A 62 5.82 6.17 3.09
N PRO A 63 6.26 7.44 3.12
CA PRO A 63 7.69 7.78 3.19
C PRO A 63 8.35 7.33 4.50
N ARG A 64 7.56 6.95 5.51
CA ARG A 64 8.05 6.38 6.78
C ARG A 64 7.98 4.86 6.74
N VAL A 65 8.85 4.22 7.52
CA VAL A 65 8.80 2.77 7.75
C VAL A 65 7.45 2.38 8.37
N GLY A 66 6.88 1.29 7.85
CA GLY A 66 5.66 0.69 8.39
C GLY A 66 4.37 1.08 7.65
N ASP A 67 3.43 0.16 7.65
CA ASP A 67 2.15 0.35 6.97
C ASP A 67 1.24 1.33 7.71
N LEU A 68 0.57 2.18 6.95
CA LEU A 68 -0.46 3.10 7.44
C LEU A 68 -1.83 2.68 6.91
N PRO A 69 -2.74 2.21 7.77
CA PRO A 69 -4.14 2.00 7.39
C PRO A 69 -4.82 3.33 7.06
N VAL A 70 -5.47 3.41 5.90
CA VAL A 70 -6.13 4.63 5.39
C VAL A 70 -7.51 4.32 4.83
N ASN A 71 -8.40 5.32 4.83
CA ASN A 71 -9.70 5.22 4.17
C ASN A 71 -9.70 6.13 2.92
N PRO A 72 -9.55 5.56 1.72
CA PRO A 72 -9.56 6.29 0.45
C PRO A 72 -10.98 6.52 -0.12
N VAL A 73 -12.05 6.07 0.55
CA VAL A 73 -13.44 6.18 0.09
C VAL A 73 -14.26 7.19 0.89
N LYS A 74 -13.63 7.87 1.86
CA LYS A 74 -14.33 8.79 2.75
C LYS A 74 -14.88 9.98 1.98
N GLU A 75 -16.17 10.24 2.15
CA GLU A 75 -16.83 11.40 1.57
C GLU A 75 -16.70 12.65 2.46
N LYS A 76 -16.91 13.81 1.85
CA LYS A 76 -16.91 15.10 2.55
C LYS A 76 -18.22 15.27 3.30
N HIS A 77 -18.18 15.40 4.64
CA HIS A 77 -19.35 15.81 5.42
C HIS A 77 -19.62 17.30 5.19
N LEU A 78 -20.81 17.64 4.71
CA LEU A 78 -21.22 19.00 4.35
C LEU A 78 -21.47 19.90 5.58
N ASP A 79 -21.61 19.33 6.77
CA ASP A 79 -22.17 20.04 7.92
C ASP A 79 -21.17 20.91 8.71
N ASN A 80 -19.85 20.79 8.48
CA ASN A 80 -18.82 21.42 9.32
C ASN A 80 -17.81 22.29 8.54
N MET A 81 -18.21 22.94 7.45
CA MET A 81 -17.34 23.90 6.78
C MET A 81 -17.90 25.32 6.93
N ARG A 82 -17.43 26.04 7.96
CA ARG A 82 -17.53 27.51 8.00
C ARG A 82 -16.96 28.04 6.69
N SER A 83 -17.77 28.83 6.00
CA SER A 83 -17.45 29.58 4.79
C SER A 83 -16.24 30.49 5.02
N SER A 84 -15.04 29.99 4.76
CA SER A 84 -13.84 30.81 4.64
C SER A 84 -13.10 30.43 3.36
N GLY A 85 -13.48 31.12 2.28
CA GLY A 85 -12.59 31.43 1.17
C GLY A 85 -12.14 30.29 0.25
N LYS A 86 -12.72 30.30 -0.94
CA LYS A 86 -12.25 29.68 -2.20
C LYS A 86 -12.31 28.15 -2.21
N ASP A 87 -13.20 27.64 -3.06
CA ASP A 87 -13.05 26.36 -3.75
C ASP A 87 -11.70 26.35 -4.48
N LYS A 88 -10.62 26.06 -3.75
CA LYS A 88 -9.39 25.61 -4.37
C LYS A 88 -9.69 24.19 -4.80
N THR A 89 -10.04 24.03 -6.07
CA THR A 89 -9.85 22.75 -6.77
C THR A 89 -8.36 22.45 -6.75
N SER A 90 -7.86 21.92 -5.64
CA SER A 90 -6.47 21.49 -5.52
C SER A 90 -6.27 20.37 -6.52
N LYS A 91 -5.37 20.57 -7.48
CA LYS A 91 -4.98 19.50 -8.39
C LYS A 91 -4.23 18.45 -7.58
N LEU A 92 -4.75 17.24 -7.54
CA LEU A 92 -4.05 16.07 -7.01
C LEU A 92 -2.82 15.79 -7.88
N THR A 93 -1.70 15.39 -7.27
CA THR A 93 -0.59 14.83 -8.02
C THR A 93 -1.06 13.57 -8.75
N PRO A 94 -0.68 13.36 -10.02
CA PRO A 94 -1.02 12.14 -10.75
C PRO A 94 -0.58 10.89 -9.99
N ALA A 95 -1.46 9.90 -9.93
CA ALA A 95 -1.17 8.63 -9.28
C ALA A 95 0.00 7.91 -9.97
N LEU A 96 0.92 7.36 -9.17
CA LEU A 96 2.01 6.55 -9.66
C LEU A 96 1.46 5.23 -10.22
N ARG A 97 1.67 5.00 -11.52
CA ARG A 97 1.29 3.75 -12.19
C ARG A 97 2.50 2.83 -12.30
N PHE A 98 2.30 1.56 -11.96
CA PHE A 98 3.33 0.53 -12.00
C PHE A 98 3.26 -0.26 -13.31
N SER A 99 4.42 -0.59 -13.88
CA SER A 99 4.52 -1.73 -14.78
C SER A 99 4.53 -3.03 -13.95
N LEU A 100 4.38 -4.19 -14.60
CA LEU A 100 4.38 -5.47 -13.89
C LEU A 100 5.74 -5.74 -13.24
N GLU A 101 6.83 -5.45 -13.95
CA GLU A 101 8.20 -5.65 -13.48
C GLU A 101 8.47 -4.80 -12.25
N ARG A 102 8.10 -3.50 -12.32
CA ARG A 102 8.23 -2.58 -11.19
C ARG A 102 7.38 -3.02 -10.00
N ALA A 103 6.17 -3.54 -10.24
CA ALA A 103 5.30 -4.06 -9.19
C ALA A 103 5.92 -5.27 -8.48
N ILE A 104 6.53 -6.19 -9.23
CA ILE A 104 7.19 -7.38 -8.69
C ILE A 104 8.43 -6.99 -7.87
N GLU A 105 9.21 -6.02 -8.34
CA GLU A 105 10.36 -5.50 -7.61
C GLU A 105 9.94 -4.78 -6.30
N TYR A 106 8.80 -4.09 -6.32
CA TYR A 106 8.34 -3.25 -5.21
C TYR A 106 7.76 -3.99 -3.99
N ILE A 107 7.07 -5.12 -4.21
CA ILE A 107 6.33 -5.79 -3.13
C ILE A 107 7.25 -6.40 -2.08
N ASP A 108 6.78 -6.43 -0.83
CA ASP A 108 7.45 -7.14 0.27
C ASP A 108 6.90 -8.57 0.43
N ALA A 109 7.51 -9.37 1.32
CA ALA A 109 7.16 -10.77 1.54
C ALA A 109 5.71 -10.99 2.02
N ASP A 110 5.09 -10.01 2.66
CA ASP A 110 3.70 -10.04 3.10
C ASP A 110 2.70 -9.46 2.08
N GLU A 111 3.17 -9.16 0.86
CA GLU A 111 2.41 -8.53 -0.21
C GLU A 111 2.33 -9.43 -1.45
N LEU A 112 1.43 -9.06 -2.37
CA LEU A 112 1.19 -9.73 -3.64
C LEU A 112 0.89 -8.70 -4.73
N VAL A 113 1.31 -9.02 -5.95
CA VAL A 113 0.85 -8.35 -7.17
C VAL A 113 -0.37 -9.10 -7.69
N GLU A 114 -1.49 -8.41 -7.78
CA GLU A 114 -2.69 -8.89 -8.45
C GLU A 114 -2.65 -8.42 -9.91
N ALA A 115 -2.38 -9.34 -10.83
CA ALA A 115 -2.35 -9.07 -12.26
C ALA A 115 -3.62 -9.60 -12.95
N THR A 116 -4.30 -8.71 -13.65
CA THR A 116 -5.43 -9.02 -14.54
C THR A 116 -5.14 -8.42 -15.92
N PRO A 117 -5.86 -8.82 -16.99
CA PRO A 117 -5.63 -8.25 -18.32
C PRO A 117 -5.76 -6.71 -18.40
N LEU A 118 -6.53 -6.12 -17.49
CA LEU A 118 -6.83 -4.68 -17.49
C LEU A 118 -6.14 -3.91 -16.36
N ASN A 119 -5.69 -4.60 -15.30
CA ASN A 119 -5.20 -3.93 -14.09
C ASN A 119 -4.04 -4.69 -13.47
N ILE A 120 -3.08 -3.93 -12.96
CA ILE A 120 -2.04 -4.37 -12.02
C ILE A 120 -2.32 -3.66 -10.70
N ARG A 121 -2.56 -4.44 -9.65
CA ARG A 121 -2.81 -3.92 -8.30
C ARG A 121 -1.83 -4.50 -7.31
N LEU A 122 -1.52 -3.73 -6.28
CA LEU A 122 -0.71 -4.15 -5.16
C LEU A 122 -1.62 -4.37 -3.96
N ARG A 123 -1.41 -5.46 -3.22
CA ARG A 123 -2.23 -5.80 -2.05
C ARG A 123 -1.41 -6.53 -0.99
N LYS A 124 -1.90 -6.48 0.24
CA LYS A 124 -1.43 -7.37 1.29
C LYS A 124 -1.90 -8.80 1.03
N ARG A 125 -1.09 -9.75 1.46
CA ARG A 125 -1.42 -11.18 1.44
C ARG A 125 -2.62 -11.47 2.34
N ILE A 126 -2.59 -10.92 3.56
CA ILE A 126 -3.73 -10.91 4.46
C ILE A 126 -4.43 -9.54 4.33
N LEU A 127 -5.65 -9.54 3.79
CA LEU A 127 -6.39 -8.30 3.55
C LEU A 127 -6.83 -7.64 4.86
N ASP A 128 -7.44 -8.42 5.74
CA ASP A 128 -7.99 -7.93 7.00
C ASP A 128 -6.87 -7.41 7.93
N ALA A 129 -7.03 -6.17 8.39
CA ALA A 129 -6.03 -5.50 9.22
C ALA A 129 -5.88 -6.18 10.59
N ASN A 130 -6.97 -6.72 11.15
CA ASN A 130 -6.92 -7.39 12.45
C ASN A 130 -6.19 -8.73 12.35
N ALA A 131 -6.45 -9.50 11.29
CA ALA A 131 -5.76 -10.73 10.98
C ALA A 131 -4.28 -10.49 10.71
N ARG A 132 -3.90 -9.41 10.02
CA ARG A 132 -2.48 -8.99 9.88
C ARG A 132 -1.80 -8.77 11.22
N LYS A 133 -2.44 -7.98 12.11
CA LYS A 133 -1.90 -7.74 13.46
C LYS A 133 -1.74 -9.03 14.26
N ARG A 134 -2.65 -10.00 14.10
CA ARG A 134 -2.54 -11.32 14.74
C ARG A 134 -1.40 -12.14 14.15
N ALA A 135 -1.26 -12.17 12.83
CA ALA A 135 -0.19 -12.89 12.14
C ALA A 135 1.19 -12.32 12.49
N ALA A 136 1.32 -11.00 12.61
CA ALA A 136 2.56 -10.32 13.01
C ALA A 136 3.00 -10.64 14.44
N LYS A 137 2.09 -11.07 15.32
CA LYS A 137 2.42 -11.45 16.70
C LYS A 137 3.00 -12.87 16.82
N GLY A 138 2.96 -13.68 15.75
CA GLY A 138 3.39 -15.08 15.76
C GLY A 138 2.60 -15.96 16.74
N PRO A 139 2.66 -17.30 16.63
CA PRO A 139 2.41 -18.14 17.78
C PRO A 139 3.51 -17.84 18.82
N ASN A 140 3.15 -17.59 20.08
CA ASN A 140 4.13 -17.61 21.17
C ASN A 140 4.76 -19.02 21.17
N VAL A 141 5.94 -19.15 20.56
CA VAL A 141 6.80 -20.33 20.69
C VAL A 141 7.63 -20.13 21.96
N GLU A 142 6.95 -19.92 23.08
CA GLU A 142 7.54 -20.12 24.40
C GLU A 142 7.06 -21.50 24.88
N ASP A 143 8.03 -22.33 25.22
CA ASP A 143 7.90 -23.54 26.03
C ASP A 143 7.38 -24.84 25.36
N ARG A 144 8.16 -25.37 24.41
CA ARG A 144 8.10 -26.81 24.05
C ARG A 144 9.40 -27.58 24.32
N SER A 145 10.44 -26.92 24.82
CA SER A 145 11.72 -27.56 25.16
C SER A 145 11.80 -28.07 26.60
N ASN A 146 10.74 -27.93 27.41
CA ASN A 146 10.73 -28.38 28.81
C ASN A 146 9.72 -29.51 29.10
N ARG A 147 9.34 -30.30 28.09
CA ARG A 147 8.60 -31.56 28.27
C ARG A 147 9.34 -32.68 27.55
N GLY A 148 10.20 -33.38 28.29
CA GLY A 148 10.94 -34.56 27.82
C GLY A 148 12.15 -34.81 28.68
#